data_AF-A0A7V9H9F6-F1
#
_entry.id   AF-A0A7V9H9F6-F1
#
_cell.length_a   1.000
_cell.length_b   1.000
_cell.length_c   1.000
_cell.angle_alpha   90.00
_cell.angle_beta   90.00
_cell.angle_gamma   90.00
#
_symmetry.space_group_name_H-M   'P 1'
#
loop_
_entity.id
_entity.type
_entity.pdbx_description
1 polymer ?
#
loop_
_entity_poly.entity_id
_entity_poly.type
_entity_poly.pdbx_seq_one_letter_code
_entity_poly.pdbx_strand_id
1 'polypeptide(L)'
;DNPSFAGLRFGVTNGYNAVYLAMAIVLLCIVIARNLERSRMGRAWIAIREDETAAEMMGVNTVRTKLLAFGLGASFAGFAGALQASYQGATTSDFFQFSTSILVVVMIILGGIGNIWGALVGALTIQYVDKTLLAWLGNRVNDLGDTIGNKMLSDIQLSGYNFLLFGLALVLMMRFRPEGFLPSRQRAAELHEAPPDQALASAAVLEQVTAEEPAVPRGAPEPGAPGGAENDAGGALSVDGVEATAPPVVTDESEPRDGPRGEGGEPR
;
A
#
# COMPACT_ATOMS: atom_id res chain seq x y z
N ASP A 1 34.79 16.05 -17.51
CA ASP A 1 35.50 16.39 -16.25
C ASP A 1 34.95 15.62 -15.08
N ASN A 2 35.81 14.89 -14.38
CA ASN A 2 35.41 13.97 -13.31
C ASN A 2 35.28 14.75 -11.99
N PRO A 3 34.06 14.93 -11.42
CA PRO A 3 33.92 15.57 -10.12
C PRO A 3 34.49 14.64 -9.04
N SER A 4 35.46 15.14 -8.29
CA SER A 4 36.02 14.46 -7.11
C SER A 4 35.50 15.14 -5.85
N PHE A 5 34.86 14.38 -4.96
CA PHE A 5 34.47 14.84 -3.63
C PHE A 5 35.30 14.05 -2.62
N ALA A 6 36.02 14.74 -1.73
CA ALA A 6 36.81 14.13 -0.66
C ALA A 6 37.84 13.05 -1.09
N GLY A 7 38.53 13.26 -2.21
CA GLY A 7 39.64 12.38 -2.65
C GLY A 7 39.21 11.08 -3.36
N LEU A 8 37.92 10.77 -3.41
CA LEU A 8 37.37 9.68 -4.22
C LEU A 8 37.08 10.17 -5.63
N ARG A 9 37.75 9.56 -6.63
CA ARG A 9 37.59 9.88 -8.05
C ARG A 9 36.33 9.21 -8.61
N PHE A 10 35.20 9.90 -8.56
CA PHE A 10 33.97 9.49 -9.25
C PHE A 10 34.04 9.83 -10.74
N GLY A 11 34.98 9.21 -11.44
CA GLY A 11 34.95 9.22 -12.90
C GLY A 11 33.87 8.26 -13.39
N VAL A 12 32.78 8.80 -13.95
CA VAL A 12 31.70 8.03 -14.61
C VAL A 12 32.25 7.19 -15.78
N THR A 13 33.42 7.55 -16.31
CA THR A 13 34.11 6.86 -17.41
C THR A 13 34.63 5.46 -17.04
N ASN A 14 34.87 5.16 -15.75
CA ASN A 14 35.26 3.82 -15.32
C ASN A 14 34.01 3.03 -14.90
N GLY A 15 33.65 1.98 -15.64
CA GLY A 15 32.45 1.18 -15.37
C GLY A 15 32.32 0.68 -13.92
N TYR A 16 33.45 0.42 -13.26
CA TYR A 16 33.47 0.04 -11.84
C TYR A 16 32.96 1.14 -10.90
N ASN A 17 33.28 2.42 -11.17
CA ASN A 17 32.84 3.54 -10.33
C ASN A 17 31.33 3.78 -10.42
N ALA A 18 30.75 3.60 -11.61
CA ALA A 18 29.31 3.71 -11.82
C ALA A 18 28.55 2.63 -11.04
N VAL A 19 29.07 1.40 -11.00
CA VAL A 19 28.48 0.29 -10.23
C VAL A 19 28.54 0.57 -8.72
N TYR A 20 29.68 1.07 -8.20
CA TYR A 20 29.78 1.43 -6.78
C TYR A 20 28.82 2.56 -6.39
N LEU A 21 28.67 3.57 -7.26
CA LEU A 21 27.71 4.66 -7.04
C LEU A 21 26.27 4.13 -7.04
N ALA A 22 25.90 3.30 -8.02
CA ALA A 22 24.58 2.70 -8.09
C ALA A 22 24.27 1.85 -6.85
N MET A 23 25.23 1.04 -6.39
CA MET A 23 25.09 0.25 -5.16
C MET A 23 24.93 1.13 -3.91
N ALA A 24 25.73 2.20 -3.78
CA ALA A 24 25.60 3.15 -2.68
C ALA A 24 24.22 3.82 -2.65
N ILE A 25 23.69 4.15 -3.83
CA ILE A 25 22.36 4.73 -3.98
C ILE A 25 21.26 3.74 -3.63
N VAL A 26 21.32 2.50 -4.12
CA VAL A 26 20.36 1.45 -3.76
C VAL A 26 20.35 1.24 -2.24
N LEU A 27 21.53 1.20 -1.61
CA LEU A 27 21.65 1.06 -0.17
C LEU A 27 21.05 2.27 0.58
N LEU A 28 21.28 3.49 0.09
CA LEU A 28 20.65 4.70 0.61
C LEU A 28 19.12 4.62 0.52
N CYS A 29 18.57 4.23 -0.63
CA CYS A 29 17.13 4.05 -0.81
C CYS A 29 16.56 3.00 0.16
N ILE A 30 17.26 1.88 0.39
CA ILE A 30 16.84 0.85 1.35
C ILE A 30 16.81 1.42 2.77
N VAL A 31 17.84 2.18 3.17
CA VAL A 31 17.91 2.80 4.50
C VAL A 31 16.78 3.81 4.69
N ILE A 32 16.53 4.67 3.70
CA ILE A 32 15.42 5.63 3.74
C ILE A 32 14.08 4.90 3.82
N ALA A 33 13.85 3.89 2.98
CA ALA A 33 12.61 3.11 2.97
C ALA A 33 12.36 2.43 4.33
N ARG A 34 13.38 1.84 4.95
CA ARG A 34 13.27 1.24 6.29
C ARG A 34 13.00 2.25 7.38
N ASN A 35 13.64 3.41 7.33
CA ASN A 35 13.40 4.45 8.32
C ASN A 35 11.97 4.99 8.20
N LEU A 36 11.50 5.15 6.96
CA LEU A 36 10.15 5.62 6.65
C LEU A 36 9.08 4.63 7.12
N GLU A 37 9.28 3.32 6.92
CA GLU A 37 8.41 2.26 7.42
C GLU A 37 8.27 2.29 8.96
N ARG A 38 9.37 2.54 9.68
CA ARG A 38 9.37 2.63 11.16
C ARG A 38 8.87 3.96 11.70
N SER A 39 8.74 4.98 10.84
CA SER A 39 8.30 6.32 11.23
C SER A 39 6.81 6.36 11.60
N ARG A 40 6.35 7.50 12.12
CA ARG A 40 4.92 7.74 12.40
C ARG A 40 4.06 7.64 11.13
N MET A 41 4.59 8.09 9.99
CA MET A 41 3.91 7.99 8.69
C MET A 41 3.75 6.55 8.23
N GLY A 42 4.79 5.73 8.40
CA GLY A 42 4.74 4.30 8.05
C GLY A 42 3.65 3.54 8.81
N ARG A 43 3.50 3.81 10.12
CA ARG A 43 2.43 3.21 10.93
C ARG A 43 1.03 3.66 10.50
N ALA A 44 0.88 4.93 10.10
CA ALA A 44 -0.39 5.43 9.57
C ALA A 44 -0.79 4.74 8.26
N TRP A 45 0.17 4.40 7.38
CA TRP A 45 -0.12 3.63 6.17
C TRP A 45 -0.54 2.19 6.45
N ILE A 46 0.04 1.56 7.48
CA ILE A 46 -0.35 0.21 7.89
C ILE A 46 -1.80 0.23 8.41
N ALA A 47 -2.14 1.20 9.27
CA ALA A 47 -3.51 1.34 9.79
C ALA A 47 -4.55 1.53 8.66
N ILE A 48 -4.27 2.41 7.69
CA ILE A 48 -5.16 2.64 6.54
C ILE A 48 -5.29 1.39 5.65
N ARG A 49 -4.24 0.56 5.56
CA ARG A 49 -4.26 -0.69 4.79
C ARG A 49 -5.11 -1.77 5.44
N GLU A 50 -5.19 -1.79 6.77
CA GLU A 50 -5.99 -2.75 7.54
C GLU A 50 -7.48 -2.37 7.53
N ASP A 51 -7.82 -1.16 7.95
CA ASP A 51 -9.18 -0.61 7.89
C ASP A 51 -9.14 0.92 7.79
N GLU A 52 -9.52 1.43 6.62
CA GLU A 52 -9.53 2.87 6.35
C GLU A 52 -10.57 3.61 7.20
N THR A 53 -11.77 3.03 7.38
CA THR A 53 -12.85 3.66 8.14
C THR A 53 -12.51 3.73 9.61
N ALA A 54 -11.92 2.67 10.17
CA ALA A 54 -11.43 2.69 11.55
C ALA A 54 -10.29 3.71 11.74
N ALA A 55 -9.35 3.79 10.81
CA ALA A 55 -8.25 4.76 10.88
C ALA A 55 -8.75 6.21 10.87
N GLU A 56 -9.80 6.52 10.10
CA GLU A 56 -10.43 7.83 10.06
C GLU A 56 -11.11 8.20 11.39
N MET A 57 -11.80 7.24 12.02
CA MET A 57 -12.38 7.43 13.36
C MET A 57 -11.33 7.68 14.44
N MET A 58 -10.12 7.13 14.27
CA MET A 58 -8.97 7.35 15.17
C MET A 58 -8.23 8.67 14.88
N GLY A 59 -8.78 9.53 14.01
CA GLY A 59 -8.25 10.88 13.72
C GLY A 59 -7.09 10.91 12.71
N VAL A 60 -6.86 9.84 11.96
CA VAL A 60 -5.87 9.82 10.88
C VAL A 60 -6.45 10.47 9.63
N ASN A 61 -5.78 11.49 9.09
CA ASN A 61 -6.18 12.08 7.81
C ASN A 61 -5.81 11.14 6.65
N THR A 62 -6.77 10.38 6.15
CA THR A 62 -6.60 9.37 5.09
C THR A 62 -6.10 10.00 3.78
N VAL A 63 -6.68 11.13 3.38
CA VAL A 63 -6.33 11.84 2.13
C VAL A 63 -4.87 12.28 2.10
N ARG A 64 -4.42 13.05 3.11
CA ARG A 64 -3.03 13.52 3.19
C ARG A 64 -2.06 12.34 3.25
N THR A 65 -2.40 11.31 4.00
CA THR A 65 -1.55 10.14 4.20
C THR A 65 -1.41 9.33 2.90
N LYS A 66 -2.48 9.18 2.12
CA LYS A 66 -2.44 8.56 0.77
C LYS A 66 -1.67 9.41 -0.24
N LEU A 67 -1.85 10.73 -0.24
CA LEU A 67 -1.08 11.64 -1.11
C LEU A 67 0.42 11.59 -0.80
N LEU A 68 0.81 11.50 0.47
CA LEU A 68 2.20 11.32 0.87
C LEU A 68 2.76 9.98 0.41
N ALA A 69 1.99 8.89 0.50
CA ALA A 69 2.41 7.58 -0.01
C ALA A 69 2.67 7.63 -1.53
N PHE A 70 1.75 8.23 -2.28
CA PHE A 70 1.88 8.41 -3.72
C PHE A 70 3.08 9.30 -4.08
N GLY A 71 3.23 10.45 -3.42
CA GLY A 71 4.33 11.39 -3.68
C GLY A 71 5.71 10.80 -3.36
N LEU A 72 5.82 10.01 -2.30
CA LEU A 72 7.07 9.33 -1.95
C LEU A 72 7.41 8.24 -2.97
N GLY A 73 6.43 7.43 -3.38
CA GLY A 73 6.60 6.45 -4.44
C GLY A 73 7.05 7.07 -5.77
N ALA A 74 6.38 8.16 -6.19
CA ALA A 74 6.73 8.90 -7.40
C ALA A 74 8.15 9.50 -7.33
N SER A 75 8.57 9.96 -6.16
CA SER A 75 9.93 10.50 -5.94
C SER A 75 11.00 9.43 -6.14
N PHE A 76 10.81 8.22 -5.57
CA PHE A 76 11.72 7.10 -5.79
C PHE A 76 11.73 6.63 -7.24
N ALA A 77 10.57 6.56 -7.90
CA ALA A 77 10.47 6.20 -9.32
C ALA A 77 11.19 7.23 -10.21
N GLY A 78 11.01 8.53 -9.97
CA GLY A 78 11.68 9.61 -10.70
C GLY A 78 13.19 9.59 -10.51
N PHE A 79 13.65 9.35 -9.28
CA PHE A 79 15.07 9.23 -8.99
C PHE A 79 15.71 8.00 -9.65
N ALA A 80 15.02 6.84 -9.64
CA ALA A 80 15.46 5.65 -10.36
C ALA A 80 15.54 5.89 -11.88
N GLY A 81 14.54 6.57 -12.46
CA GLY A 81 14.53 6.94 -13.88
C GLY A 81 15.66 7.90 -14.27
N ALA A 82 15.96 8.89 -13.43
CA ALA A 82 17.08 9.82 -13.65
C ALA A 82 18.43 9.09 -13.67
N LEU A 83 18.62 8.12 -12.76
CA LEU A 83 19.83 7.28 -12.73
C LEU A 83 19.93 6.40 -13.97
N GLN A 84 18.82 5.78 -14.37
CA GLN A 84 18.76 4.95 -15.57
C GLN A 84 19.15 5.78 -16.81
N ALA A 85 18.58 6.97 -16.98
CA ALA A 85 18.93 7.89 -18.07
C ALA A 85 20.42 8.28 -18.04
N SER A 86 20.97 8.57 -16.85
CA SER A 86 22.40 8.90 -16.70
C SER A 86 23.34 7.75 -17.05
N TYR A 87 22.94 6.50 -16.78
CA TYR A 87 23.74 5.30 -17.06
C TYR A 87 23.79 4.98 -18.57
N GLN A 88 22.68 5.16 -19.29
CA GLN A 88 22.61 4.83 -20.71
C GLN A 88 23.27 5.89 -21.61
N GLY A 89 23.44 7.13 -21.12
CA GLY A 89 24.06 8.24 -21.85
C GLY A 89 23.22 8.80 -23.01
N ALA A 90 22.31 8.00 -23.57
CA ALA A 90 21.30 8.40 -24.53
C ALA A 90 19.97 7.68 -24.21
N THR A 91 18.87 8.41 -24.38
CA THR A 91 17.52 7.88 -24.18
C THR A 91 16.91 7.54 -25.54
N THR A 92 16.76 6.25 -25.81
CA THR A 92 16.03 5.74 -26.97
C THR A 92 14.68 5.15 -26.52
N SER A 93 13.67 5.17 -27.39
CA SER A 93 12.32 4.65 -27.11
C SER A 93 12.30 3.16 -26.73
N ASP A 94 13.36 2.43 -27.08
CA ASP A 94 13.48 0.99 -26.86
C ASP A 94 13.50 0.60 -25.37
N PHE A 95 14.00 1.49 -24.50
CA PHE A 95 14.04 1.24 -23.06
C PHE A 95 12.70 1.49 -22.35
N PHE A 96 11.80 2.27 -22.97
CA PHE A 96 10.52 2.71 -22.41
C PHE A 96 9.33 1.97 -23.02
N GLN A 97 9.54 0.73 -23.45
CA GLN A 97 8.45 -0.11 -23.94
C GLN A 97 7.51 -0.54 -22.82
N PHE A 98 6.26 -0.83 -23.18
CA PHE A 98 5.26 -1.40 -22.29
C PHE A 98 5.75 -2.70 -21.62
N SER A 99 6.55 -3.48 -22.34
CA SER A 99 7.27 -4.68 -21.88
C SER A 99 8.04 -4.45 -20.59
N THR A 100 8.81 -3.36 -20.53
CA THR A 100 9.66 -3.00 -19.40
C THR A 100 8.82 -2.68 -18.16
N SER A 101 7.68 -2.00 -18.33
CA SER A 101 6.78 -1.67 -17.21
C SER A 101 6.17 -2.92 -16.58
N ILE A 102 5.73 -3.88 -17.40
CA ILE A 102 5.23 -5.17 -16.90
C ILE A 102 6.35 -5.92 -16.16
N LEU A 103 7.56 -5.92 -16.73
CA LEU A 103 8.72 -6.57 -16.12
C LEU A 103 9.00 -6.06 -14.71
N VAL A 104 8.98 -4.74 -14.50
CA VAL A 104 9.17 -4.14 -13.17
C VAL A 104 8.10 -4.62 -12.19
N VAL A 105 6.84 -4.71 -12.62
CA VAL A 105 5.74 -5.23 -11.79
C VAL A 105 5.96 -6.71 -11.45
N VAL A 106 6.38 -7.53 -12.42
CA VAL A 106 6.69 -8.96 -12.21
C VAL A 106 7.82 -9.14 -11.20
N MET A 107 8.89 -8.34 -11.29
CA MET A 107 10.00 -8.37 -10.34
C MET A 107 9.53 -8.13 -8.90
N ILE A 108 8.62 -7.17 -8.70
CA ILE A 108 8.07 -6.84 -7.38
C ILE A 108 7.14 -7.95 -6.87
N ILE A 109 6.26 -8.47 -7.73
CA ILE A 109 5.33 -9.55 -7.37
C ILE A 109 6.09 -10.84 -7.01
N LEU A 110 7.09 -11.22 -7.82
CA LEU A 110 7.95 -12.37 -7.55
C LEU A 110 8.69 -12.22 -6.21
N GLY A 111 9.15 -11.01 -5.94
CA GLY A 111 9.83 -10.69 -4.68
C GLY A 111 8.92 -10.78 -3.45
N GLY A 112 7.64 -10.45 -3.61
CA GLY A 112 6.64 -10.43 -2.54
C GLY A 112 6.21 -9.02 -2.17
N ILE A 113 4.89 -8.77 -2.16
CA ILE A 113 4.30 -7.45 -1.87
C ILE A 113 4.48 -7.13 -0.37
N GLY A 114 5.07 -5.97 -0.08
CA GLY A 114 5.23 -5.47 1.29
C GLY A 114 6.50 -5.95 2.01
N ASN A 115 7.47 -6.53 1.31
CA ASN A 115 8.80 -6.83 1.87
C ASN A 115 9.92 -6.25 0.99
N ILE A 116 10.69 -5.30 1.53
CA ILE A 116 11.79 -4.63 0.80
C ILE A 116 12.86 -5.64 0.36
N TRP A 117 13.21 -6.60 1.21
CA TRP A 117 14.19 -7.63 0.86
C TRP A 117 13.68 -8.60 -0.21
N GLY A 118 12.38 -8.93 -0.13
CA GLY A 118 11.69 -9.73 -1.13
C GLY A 118 11.79 -9.11 -2.51
N ALA A 119 11.40 -7.84 -2.65
CA ALA A 119 11.49 -7.10 -3.91
C ALA A 119 12.92 -7.10 -4.51
N LEU A 120 13.96 -6.96 -3.67
CA LEU A 120 15.35 -6.99 -4.12
C LEU A 120 15.74 -8.38 -4.67
N VAL A 121 15.39 -9.45 -3.96
CA VAL A 121 15.63 -10.83 -4.41
C VAL A 121 14.83 -11.14 -5.68
N GLY A 122 13.59 -10.65 -5.79
CA GLY A 122 12.76 -10.80 -6.98
C GLY A 122 13.37 -10.14 -8.21
N ALA A 123 13.83 -8.89 -8.08
CA ALA A 123 14.54 -8.17 -9.15
C ALA A 123 15.83 -8.89 -9.58
N LEU A 124 16.66 -9.32 -8.61
CA LEU A 124 17.89 -10.07 -8.89
C LEU A 124 17.60 -11.41 -9.56
N THR A 125 16.56 -12.12 -9.12
CA THR A 125 16.19 -13.44 -9.66
C THR A 125 15.74 -13.32 -11.10
N ILE A 126 14.79 -12.42 -11.41
CA ILE A 126 14.36 -12.20 -12.80
C ILE A 126 15.54 -11.74 -13.66
N GLN A 127 16.37 -10.83 -13.17
CA GLN A 127 17.51 -10.35 -13.94
C GLN A 127 18.54 -11.45 -14.23
N TYR A 128 18.75 -12.36 -13.27
CA TYR A 128 19.62 -13.52 -13.44
C TYR A 128 19.02 -14.53 -14.44
N VAL A 129 17.72 -14.79 -14.34
CA VAL A 129 16.99 -15.63 -15.31
C VAL A 129 17.10 -15.04 -16.72
N ASP A 130 16.84 -13.74 -16.87
CA ASP A 130 16.92 -13.03 -18.15
C ASP A 130 18.33 -13.06 -18.75
N LYS A 131 19.38 -12.76 -17.97
CA LYS A 131 20.75 -12.73 -18.51
C LYS A 131 21.40 -14.10 -18.69
N THR A 132 21.03 -15.09 -17.88
CA THR A 132 21.72 -16.39 -17.86
C THR A 132 20.87 -17.51 -18.42
N LEU A 133 19.62 -17.65 -17.98
CA LEU A 133 18.75 -18.74 -18.43
C LEU A 133 18.33 -18.57 -19.89
N LEU A 134 17.91 -17.36 -20.28
CA LEU A 134 17.51 -17.09 -21.66
C LEU A 134 18.71 -17.13 -22.61
N ALA A 135 19.87 -16.61 -22.20
CA ALA A 135 21.09 -16.70 -23.01
C ALA A 135 21.52 -18.16 -23.21
N TRP A 136 21.50 -18.98 -22.14
CA TRP A 136 21.82 -20.39 -22.22
C TRP A 136 20.82 -21.17 -23.09
N LEU A 137 19.52 -20.93 -22.90
CA LEU A 137 18.47 -21.59 -23.66
C LEU A 137 18.49 -21.19 -25.14
N GLY A 138 18.72 -19.90 -25.43
CA GLY A 138 18.88 -19.39 -26.79
C GLY A 138 20.05 -20.04 -27.50
N ASN A 139 21.22 -20.11 -26.85
CA ASN A 139 22.40 -20.77 -27.42
C ASN A 139 22.13 -22.26 -27.72
N ARG A 140 21.42 -22.97 -26.82
CA ARG A 140 21.05 -24.37 -27.05
C ARG A 140 20.07 -24.57 -28.19
N VAL A 141 19.07 -23.70 -28.31
CA VAL A 141 18.09 -23.75 -29.40
C VAL A 141 18.77 -23.46 -30.74
N ASN A 142 19.71 -22.52 -30.76
CA ASN A 142 20.51 -22.21 -31.95
C ASN A 142 21.44 -23.38 -32.34
N ASP A 143 22.14 -23.99 -31.38
CA ASP A 143 22.98 -25.18 -31.61
C ASP A 143 22.15 -26.35 -32.19
N LEU A 144 20.93 -26.55 -31.66
CA LEU A 144 19.99 -27.55 -32.17
C LEU A 144 19.50 -27.20 -33.58
N GLY A 145 19.21 -25.93 -33.85
CA GLY A 145 18.82 -25.44 -35.17
C GLY A 145 19.88 -25.68 -36.24
N ASP A 146 21.15 -25.46 -35.89
CA ASP A 146 22.30 -25.67 -36.78
C ASP A 146 22.54 -27.16 -37.07
N THR A 147 22.35 -28.05 -36.09
CA THR A 147 22.44 -29.51 -36.33
C THR A 147 21.28 -30.09 -37.15
N ILE A 148 20.11 -29.44 -37.14
CA ILE A 148 18.93 -29.88 -37.89
C ILE A 148 18.90 -29.26 -39.31
N GLY A 149 19.78 -28.27 -39.60
CA GLY A 149 19.92 -27.65 -40.92
C GLY A 149 18.74 -26.77 -41.36
N ASN A 150 17.80 -26.50 -40.44
CA ASN A 150 16.61 -25.71 -40.70
C ASN A 150 16.85 -24.26 -40.27
N LYS A 151 17.10 -23.39 -41.26
CA LYS A 151 17.26 -21.92 -41.07
C LYS A 151 16.06 -21.25 -40.36
N MET A 152 14.92 -21.94 -40.28
CA MET A 152 13.72 -21.52 -39.55
C MET A 152 13.87 -21.60 -38.02
N LEU A 153 14.69 -22.52 -37.50
CA LEU A 153 14.93 -22.63 -36.05
C LEU A 153 16.01 -21.65 -35.56
N SER A 154 16.98 -21.30 -36.42
CA SER A 154 18.06 -20.37 -36.09
C SER A 154 17.64 -18.89 -36.07
N ASP A 155 16.49 -18.55 -36.66
CA ASP A 155 15.96 -17.18 -36.73
C ASP A 155 14.76 -16.95 -35.80
N ILE A 156 14.51 -17.88 -34.86
CA ILE A 156 13.59 -17.63 -33.76
C ILE A 156 14.24 -16.56 -32.89
N GLN A 157 13.94 -15.30 -33.21
CA GLN A 157 14.28 -14.17 -32.36
C GLN A 157 13.48 -14.31 -31.07
N LEU A 158 14.09 -14.96 -30.06
CA LEU A 158 13.53 -15.13 -28.71
C LEU A 158 13.06 -13.80 -28.09
N SER A 159 13.53 -12.67 -28.61
CA SER A 159 13.08 -11.32 -28.25
C SER A 159 11.55 -11.16 -28.26
N GLY A 160 10.84 -11.81 -29.20
CA GLY A 160 9.37 -11.80 -29.24
C GLY A 160 8.69 -12.68 -28.18
N TYR A 161 9.39 -13.69 -27.67
CA TYR A 161 8.86 -14.68 -26.71
C TYR A 161 9.14 -14.34 -25.25
N ASN A 162 9.87 -13.25 -24.99
CA ASN A 162 10.12 -12.73 -23.65
C ASN A 162 8.83 -12.64 -22.81
N PHE A 163 7.75 -12.13 -23.38
CA PHE A 163 6.45 -12.05 -22.69
C PHE A 163 5.85 -13.40 -22.31
N LEU A 164 6.00 -14.41 -23.17
CA LEU A 164 5.48 -15.75 -22.91
C LEU A 164 6.31 -16.44 -21.83
N LEU A 165 7.63 -16.24 -21.84
CA LEU A 165 8.53 -16.71 -20.79
C LEU A 165 8.29 -16.00 -19.45
N PHE A 166 8.08 -14.69 -19.43
CA PHE A 166 7.77 -13.96 -18.20
C PHE A 166 6.38 -14.30 -17.67
N GLY A 167 5.39 -14.50 -18.53
CA GLY A 167 4.07 -15.01 -18.16
C GLY A 167 4.16 -16.43 -17.58
N LEU A 168 4.93 -17.32 -18.22
CA LEU A 168 5.20 -18.66 -17.69
C LEU A 168 5.94 -18.60 -16.35
N ALA A 169 6.91 -17.68 -16.20
CA ALA A 169 7.61 -17.46 -14.95
C ALA A 169 6.65 -16.99 -13.84
N LEU A 170 5.68 -16.14 -14.16
CA LEU A 170 4.60 -15.73 -13.25
C LEU A 170 3.71 -16.92 -12.86
N VAL A 171 3.30 -17.74 -13.82
CA VAL A 171 2.46 -18.93 -13.57
C VAL A 171 3.22 -19.96 -12.73
N LEU A 172 4.49 -20.23 -13.04
CA LEU A 172 5.35 -21.12 -12.26
C LEU A 172 5.56 -20.56 -10.85
N MET A 173 5.76 -19.26 -10.71
CA MET A 173 5.84 -18.61 -9.39
C MET A 173 4.57 -18.83 -8.58
N MET A 174 3.40 -18.56 -9.17
CA MET A 174 2.11 -18.76 -8.52
C MET A 174 1.88 -20.23 -8.15
N ARG A 175 2.43 -21.16 -8.95
CA ARG A 175 2.38 -22.60 -8.71
C ARG A 175 3.31 -23.05 -7.59
N PHE A 176 4.49 -22.46 -7.45
CA PHE A 176 5.52 -22.92 -6.52
C PHE A 176 5.44 -22.22 -5.17
N ARG A 177 5.15 -20.92 -5.10
CA ARG A 177 4.90 -20.18 -3.84
C ARG A 177 4.10 -18.89 -4.08
N PRO A 178 2.80 -18.85 -3.74
CA PRO A 178 1.96 -17.66 -3.93
C PRO A 178 2.38 -16.45 -3.07
N GLU A 179 3.32 -16.61 -2.13
CA GLU A 179 3.75 -15.56 -1.20
C GLU A 179 5.04 -14.83 -1.60
N GLY A 180 5.71 -15.23 -2.69
CA GLY A 180 7.00 -14.67 -3.11
C GLY A 180 8.22 -15.35 -2.48
N PHE A 181 9.43 -14.91 -2.85
CA PHE A 181 10.69 -15.49 -2.35
C PHE A 181 10.91 -15.26 -0.84
N LEU A 182 10.45 -14.12 -0.30
CA LEU A 182 10.56 -13.76 1.11
C LEU A 182 9.22 -13.16 1.59
N PRO A 183 8.31 -13.97 2.17
CA PRO A 183 7.00 -13.51 2.61
C PRO A 183 7.11 -12.45 3.72
N SER A 184 6.22 -11.46 3.68
CA SER A 184 6.08 -10.46 4.74
C SER A 184 5.44 -11.09 5.98
N ARG A 185 6.01 -10.81 7.18
CA ARG A 185 5.60 -11.43 8.45
C ARG A 185 4.11 -11.27 8.78
N GLN A 186 3.46 -10.22 8.27
CA GLN A 186 2.02 -9.97 8.48
C GLN A 186 1.14 -10.92 7.64
N ARG A 187 1.50 -11.21 6.38
CA ARG A 187 0.72 -12.10 5.50
C ARG A 187 0.88 -13.58 5.87
N ALA A 188 2.07 -13.97 6.35
CA ALA A 188 2.30 -15.30 6.88
C ALA A 188 1.50 -15.55 8.18
N ALA A 189 1.24 -14.50 8.98
CA ALA A 189 0.42 -14.59 10.19
C ALA A 189 -1.08 -14.70 9.85
N GLU A 190 -1.57 -13.93 8.88
CA GLU A 190 -2.99 -13.99 8.44
C GLU A 190 -3.40 -15.37 7.86
N LEU A 191 -2.49 -16.12 7.23
CA LEU A 191 -2.78 -17.46 6.71
C LEU A 191 -2.60 -18.60 7.74
N HIS A 192 -1.91 -18.36 8.86
CA HIS A 192 -1.59 -19.40 9.84
C HIS A 192 -2.17 -19.16 11.25
N GLU A 193 -2.92 -18.06 11.45
CA GLU A 193 -3.49 -17.73 12.75
C GLU A 193 -5.02 -17.54 12.70
N ALA A 194 -5.72 -18.61 12.34
CA ALA A 194 -6.98 -18.92 13.00
C ALA A 194 -6.91 -20.36 13.53
N PRO A 195 -6.24 -20.59 14.69
CA PRO A 195 -6.49 -21.81 15.43
C PRO A 195 -7.99 -21.83 15.75
N PRO A 196 -8.73 -22.91 15.45
CA PRO A 196 -10.18 -23.02 15.69
C PRO A 196 -10.57 -22.63 17.13
N ASP A 197 -9.63 -22.73 18.06
CA ASP A 197 -9.76 -22.46 19.48
C ASP A 197 -10.03 -20.97 19.80
N GLN A 198 -9.47 -20.01 19.05
CA GLN A 198 -9.69 -18.56 19.28
C GLN A 198 -11.00 -18.05 18.68
N ALA A 199 -11.46 -18.66 17.58
CA ALA A 199 -12.78 -18.40 17.01
C ALA A 199 -13.90 -18.92 17.93
N LEU A 200 -13.67 -20.06 18.60
CA LEU A 200 -14.55 -20.58 19.64
C LEU A 200 -14.49 -19.71 20.92
N ALA A 201 -13.32 -19.20 21.29
CA ALA A 201 -13.17 -18.30 22.44
C ALA A 201 -13.83 -16.93 22.21
N SER A 202 -13.67 -16.33 21.03
CA SER A 202 -14.35 -15.05 20.69
C SER A 202 -15.86 -15.23 20.52
N ALA A 203 -16.31 -16.38 20.00
CA ALA A 203 -17.73 -16.74 19.97
C ALA A 203 -18.30 -16.94 21.39
N ALA A 204 -17.57 -17.60 22.29
CA ALA A 204 -17.98 -17.77 23.69
C ALA A 204 -18.00 -16.43 24.46
N VAL A 205 -17.06 -15.53 24.19
CA VAL A 205 -17.06 -14.18 24.78
C VAL A 205 -18.22 -13.35 24.23
N LEU A 206 -18.55 -13.45 22.94
CA LEU A 206 -19.72 -12.80 22.36
C LEU A 206 -21.04 -13.33 22.92
N GLU A 207 -21.14 -14.65 23.18
CA GLU A 207 -22.30 -15.26 23.84
C GLU A 207 -22.44 -14.80 25.30
N GLN A 208 -21.34 -14.65 26.04
CA GLN A 208 -21.39 -14.10 27.41
C GLN A 208 -21.77 -12.62 27.43
N VAL A 209 -21.25 -11.82 26.50
CA VAL A 209 -21.58 -10.38 26.39
C VAL A 209 -23.02 -10.15 25.93
N THR A 210 -23.61 -11.07 25.16
CA THR A 210 -25.03 -11.00 24.75
C THR A 210 -26.00 -11.59 25.78
N ALA A 211 -25.55 -12.54 26.62
CA ALA A 211 -26.35 -13.08 27.73
C ALA A 211 -26.47 -12.11 28.91
N GLU A 212 -25.55 -11.16 29.03
CA GLU A 212 -25.57 -10.09 30.05
C GLU A 212 -26.34 -8.86 29.53
N GLU A 213 -27.62 -9.06 29.17
CA GLU A 213 -28.55 -7.96 28.97
C GLU A 213 -28.69 -7.20 30.29
N PRO A 214 -28.46 -5.87 30.34
CA PRO A 214 -28.59 -5.14 31.58
C PRO A 214 -30.06 -5.18 31.98
N ALA A 215 -30.35 -5.89 33.07
CA ALA A 215 -31.68 -5.95 33.64
C ALA A 215 -32.17 -4.52 33.94
N VAL A 216 -33.03 -3.99 33.08
CA VAL A 216 -33.76 -2.75 33.34
C VAL A 216 -34.55 -2.98 34.64
N PRO A 217 -34.28 -2.21 35.72
CA PRO A 217 -35.03 -2.38 36.95
C PRO A 217 -36.51 -2.10 36.68
N ARG A 218 -37.36 -3.13 36.86
CA ARG A 218 -38.82 -3.02 36.81
C ARG A 218 -39.27 -2.09 37.93
N GLY A 219 -39.39 -0.81 37.64
CA GLY A 219 -39.78 0.21 38.61
C GLY A 219 -39.54 1.65 38.16
N ALA A 220 -38.99 1.90 36.97
CA ALA A 220 -38.94 3.26 36.43
C ALA A 220 -40.38 3.75 36.15
N PRO A 221 -40.79 4.93 36.67
CA PRO A 221 -42.11 5.48 36.36
C PRO A 221 -42.18 5.78 34.87
N GLU A 222 -43.27 5.40 34.20
CA GLU A 222 -43.51 5.81 32.83
C GLU A 222 -43.51 7.35 32.75
N PRO A 223 -42.91 7.96 31.71
CA PRO A 223 -43.00 9.41 31.54
C PRO A 223 -44.45 9.76 31.24
N GLY A 224 -45.13 10.33 32.24
CA GLY A 224 -46.51 10.78 32.14
C GLY A 224 -46.66 11.84 31.04
N ALA A 225 -47.75 11.71 30.28
CA ALA A 225 -48.21 12.70 29.32
C ALA A 225 -48.40 14.09 29.98
N PRO A 226 -48.23 15.19 29.23
CA PRO A 226 -48.29 16.52 29.81
C PRO A 226 -49.74 16.86 30.17
N GLY A 227 -50.02 17.01 31.47
CA GLY A 227 -51.34 17.39 31.93
C GLY A 227 -51.36 17.83 33.38
N GLY A 228 -51.76 19.09 33.60
CA GLY A 228 -52.46 19.51 34.80
C GLY A 228 -51.61 19.95 35.99
N ALA A 229 -51.73 21.23 36.31
CA ALA A 229 -51.30 21.88 37.53
C ALA A 229 -51.61 21.08 38.82
N GLU A 230 -50.73 21.16 39.82
CA GLU A 230 -51.11 21.60 41.17
C GLU A 230 -49.87 21.96 42.00
N ASN A 231 -49.98 23.06 42.73
CA ASN A 231 -48.95 23.56 43.65
C ASN A 231 -48.99 22.75 44.94
N ASP A 232 -47.84 22.34 45.47
CA ASP A 232 -47.67 22.35 46.93
C ASP A 232 -46.20 22.39 47.37
N ALA A 233 -46.01 23.01 48.51
CA ALA A 233 -44.75 23.57 48.99
C ALA A 233 -43.81 22.56 49.67
N GLY A 234 -42.53 22.96 49.74
CA GLY A 234 -41.70 22.76 50.93
C GLY A 234 -40.90 21.46 50.99
N GLY A 235 -39.57 21.58 50.87
CA GLY A 235 -38.67 20.47 51.17
C GLY A 235 -37.25 20.76 50.75
N ALA A 236 -36.52 21.49 51.58
CA ALA A 236 -35.09 21.68 51.44
C ALA A 236 -34.35 20.34 51.45
N LEU A 237 -33.49 20.10 50.46
CA LEU A 237 -32.31 19.27 50.64
C LEU A 237 -31.18 19.82 49.75
N SER A 238 -30.34 20.64 50.38
CA SER A 238 -29.03 21.04 49.88
C SER A 238 -28.08 19.84 49.93
N VAL A 239 -27.52 19.45 48.79
CA VAL A 239 -26.27 18.68 48.73
C VAL A 239 -25.37 19.30 47.66
N ASP A 240 -24.42 20.08 48.18
CA ASP A 240 -23.06 20.37 47.71
C ASP A 240 -22.68 20.06 46.25
N GLY A 241 -22.44 21.15 45.49
CA GLY A 241 -21.08 21.44 45.02
C GLY A 241 -20.46 20.53 43.97
N VAL A 242 -21.08 20.40 42.79
CA VAL A 242 -20.36 20.15 41.53
C VAL A 242 -21.01 21.01 40.44
N GLU A 243 -20.37 22.14 40.15
CA GLU A 243 -20.74 23.03 39.05
C GLU A 243 -20.33 22.35 37.73
N ALA A 244 -21.25 21.61 37.14
CA ALA A 244 -21.13 21.14 35.76
C ALA A 244 -21.37 22.34 34.84
N THR A 245 -20.27 22.99 34.43
CA THR A 245 -20.27 23.98 33.36
C THR A 245 -20.74 23.31 32.06
N ALA A 246 -22.01 23.47 31.72
CA ALA A 246 -22.55 23.07 30.42
C ALA A 246 -21.93 23.96 29.32
N PRO A 247 -21.57 23.41 28.15
CA PRO A 247 -21.18 24.23 27.01
C PRO A 247 -22.39 25.04 26.51
N PRO A 248 -22.18 26.29 26.03
CA PRO A 248 -23.29 27.15 25.64
C PRO A 248 -24.02 26.58 24.42
N VAL A 249 -25.32 26.38 24.59
CA VAL A 249 -26.28 26.13 23.50
C VAL A 249 -26.33 27.39 22.66
N VAL A 250 -25.83 27.30 21.43
CA VAL A 250 -26.03 28.34 20.40
C VAL A 250 -27.49 28.27 19.97
N THR A 251 -28.31 29.16 20.49
CA THR A 251 -29.64 29.48 19.95
C THR A 251 -29.43 30.36 18.72
N ASP A 252 -29.66 29.83 17.53
CA ASP A 252 -29.76 30.63 16.31
C ASP A 252 -31.19 31.23 16.27
N GLU A 253 -31.29 32.48 16.71
CA GLU A 253 -32.49 33.29 16.54
C GLU A 253 -32.67 33.63 15.05
N SER A 254 -33.78 33.16 14.51
CA SER A 254 -34.65 33.84 13.54
C SER A 254 -34.11 35.13 12.89
N GLU A 255 -33.97 35.13 11.57
CA GLU A 255 -34.58 36.20 10.77
C GLU A 255 -35.16 35.67 9.44
N PRO A 256 -36.30 36.23 8.99
CA PRO A 256 -37.10 35.72 7.88
C PRO A 256 -36.79 36.46 6.58
N ARG A 257 -36.78 35.78 5.43
CA ARG A 257 -37.01 36.45 4.15
C ARG A 257 -37.84 35.60 3.19
N ASP A 258 -38.99 36.20 2.87
CA ASP A 258 -39.87 36.04 1.72
C ASP A 258 -39.21 35.49 0.43
N GLY A 259 -40.01 34.73 -0.32
CA GLY A 259 -39.69 34.08 -1.61
C GLY A 259 -39.58 35.03 -2.82
N PRO A 260 -40.03 34.68 -4.05
CA PRO A 260 -40.96 33.59 -4.43
C PRO A 260 -40.53 32.69 -5.61
N ARG A 261 -41.21 31.54 -5.68
CA ARG A 261 -41.71 30.81 -6.87
C ARG A 261 -41.00 31.02 -8.21
N GLY A 262 -40.25 30.01 -8.65
CA GLY A 262 -39.97 29.77 -10.06
C GLY A 262 -40.97 28.77 -10.64
N GLU A 263 -42.05 29.27 -11.25
CA GLU A 263 -42.87 28.51 -12.19
C GLU A 263 -42.24 28.54 -13.59
N GLY A 264 -42.11 27.36 -14.19
CA GLY A 264 -42.43 27.04 -15.58
C GLY A 264 -41.89 27.89 -16.73
N GLY A 265 -41.19 27.23 -17.67
CA GLY A 265 -41.29 27.55 -19.09
C GLY A 265 -40.01 27.49 -19.91
N GLU A 266 -39.65 26.31 -20.40
CA GLU A 266 -39.11 26.15 -21.77
C GLU A 266 -40.26 26.34 -22.79
N PRO A 267 -40.03 26.40 -24.13
CA PRO A 267 -38.79 26.63 -24.90
C PRO A 267 -38.97 27.66 -26.05
N ARG A 268 -37.88 28.13 -26.65
CA ARG A 268 -37.80 28.50 -28.09
C ARG A 268 -36.37 28.39 -28.60
#